data_AF-A0A6N8XIK8-F1
#
_entry.id   AF-A0A6N8XIK8-F1
#
_cell.length_a   1.000
_cell.length_b   1.000
_cell.length_c   1.000
_cell.angle_alpha   90.00
_cell.angle_beta   90.00
_cell.angle_gamma   90.00
#
_symmetry.space_group_name_H-M   'P 1'
#
loop_
_entity.id
_entity.type
_entity.pdbx_description
1 polymer ?
#
loop_
_entity_poly.entity_id
_entity_poly.type
_entity_poly.pdbx_seq_one_letter_code
_entity_poly.pdbx_strand_id
1 'polypeptide(L)'
;AGTVHRVSAFFPDPWPKKRHHKRRLVNEDFAAAATACLEVGGTLHLATDWDDYAAQMIDVLDAAPDLAGGVTRRAERPVTPFEAKGIAGGRRVVDLAYRRLAPGGGMP
;
A
#
# COMPACT_ATOMS: atom_id res chain seq x y z
N ALA A 1 11.34 15.90 -6.11
CA ALA A 1 10.14 16.71 -5.82
C ALA A 1 9.03 15.77 -5.40
N GLY A 2 8.32 16.08 -4.31
CA GLY A 2 7.05 15.46 -3.98
C GLY A 2 5.92 16.38 -4.43
N THR A 3 4.93 15.85 -5.13
CA THR A 3 3.88 16.66 -5.80
C THR A 3 2.48 16.28 -5.34
N VAL A 4 2.34 15.16 -4.61
CA VAL A 4 1.05 14.66 -4.15
C VAL A 4 1.06 14.39 -2.66
N HIS A 5 0.00 14.80 -1.96
CA HIS A 5 -0.20 14.53 -0.53
C HIS A 5 -0.56 13.07 -0.24
N ARG A 6 -1.16 12.38 -1.21
CA ARG A 6 -1.66 11.00 -1.03
C ARG A 6 -1.61 10.20 -2.32
N VAL A 7 -1.15 8.96 -2.19
CA VAL A 7 -1.25 7.90 -3.20
C VAL A 7 -2.15 6.81 -2.64
N SER A 8 -3.06 6.27 -3.46
CA SER A 8 -3.98 5.22 -3.02
C SER A 8 -4.09 4.12 -4.07
N ALA A 9 -3.91 2.86 -3.68
CA ALA A 9 -4.18 1.70 -4.53
C ALA A 9 -5.05 0.68 -3.79
N PHE A 10 -6.30 0.56 -4.20
CA PHE A 10 -7.28 -0.31 -3.57
C PHE A 10 -7.60 -1.50 -4.47
N PHE A 11 -7.54 -2.70 -3.89
CA PHE A 11 -7.80 -3.98 -4.54
C PHE A 11 -7.02 -4.17 -5.86
N PRO A 12 -5.69 -3.94 -5.89
CA PRO A 12 -4.90 -4.29 -7.07
C PRO A 12 -4.96 -5.80 -7.29
N ASP A 13 -4.89 -6.22 -8.56
CA ASP A 13 -4.97 -7.65 -8.92
C ASP A 13 -3.99 -8.49 -8.09
N PRO A 14 -4.48 -9.50 -7.33
CA PRO A 14 -3.64 -10.21 -6.36
C PRO A 14 -2.71 -11.26 -6.98
N TRP A 15 -3.00 -11.65 -8.24
CA TRP A 15 -2.25 -12.67 -8.98
C TRP A 15 -1.97 -13.93 -8.14
N PRO A 16 -3.00 -14.71 -7.76
CA PRO A 16 -2.89 -15.75 -6.74
C PRO A 16 -1.97 -16.92 -7.10
N LYS A 17 -1.61 -17.07 -8.38
CA LYS A 17 -0.69 -18.13 -8.83
C LYS A 17 0.74 -17.62 -8.71
N LYS A 18 1.62 -18.35 -8.01
CA LYS A 18 3.05 -18.01 -7.81
C LYS A 18 3.76 -17.48 -9.06
N ARG A 19 3.56 -18.13 -10.21
CA ARG A 19 4.15 -17.71 -11.51
C ARG A 19 3.76 -16.30 -11.97
N HIS A 20 2.71 -15.70 -11.41
CA HIS A 20 2.22 -14.37 -11.75
C HIS A 20 2.56 -13.32 -10.70
N HIS A 21 3.26 -13.66 -9.60
CA HIS A 21 3.57 -12.68 -8.55
C HIS A 21 4.38 -11.49 -9.07
N LYS A 22 5.20 -11.67 -10.12
CA LYS A 22 5.91 -10.59 -10.81
C LYS A 22 5.01 -9.53 -11.45
N ARG A 23 3.71 -9.78 -11.57
CA ARG A 23 2.70 -8.85 -12.10
C ARG A 23 1.99 -8.05 -11.01
N ARG A 24 2.29 -8.33 -9.73
CA ARG A 24 1.74 -7.57 -8.61
C ARG A 24 2.23 -6.12 -8.71
N LEU A 25 1.30 -5.20 -8.55
CA LEU A 25 1.57 -3.76 -8.56
C LEU A 25 2.55 -3.38 -7.45
N VAL A 26 2.34 -3.89 -6.23
CA VAL A 26 3.18 -3.53 -5.08
C VAL A 26 4.43 -4.41 -5.07
N ASN A 27 5.54 -3.79 -5.46
CA ASN A 27 6.90 -4.32 -5.45
C ASN A 27 7.88 -3.18 -5.06
N GLU A 28 9.18 -3.49 -5.01
CA GLU A 28 10.22 -2.53 -4.64
C GLU A 28 10.22 -1.28 -5.52
N ASP A 29 10.10 -1.45 -6.84
CA ASP A 29 10.06 -0.33 -7.81
C ASP A 29 8.84 0.58 -7.56
N PHE A 30 7.67 -0.02 -7.27
CA PHE A 30 6.46 0.72 -6.93
C PHE A 30 6.63 1.48 -5.61
N ALA A 31 7.22 0.86 -4.58
CA ALA A 31 7.47 1.53 -3.31
C ALA A 31 8.40 2.74 -3.48
N ALA A 32 9.48 2.60 -4.27
CA ALA A 32 10.38 3.69 -4.60
C ALA A 32 9.68 4.80 -5.38
N ALA A 33 8.90 4.46 -6.42
CA ALA A 33 8.17 5.42 -7.23
C ALA A 33 7.09 6.17 -6.45
N ALA A 34 6.29 5.44 -5.65
CA ALA A 34 5.27 6.02 -4.79
C ALA A 34 5.90 6.99 -3.79
N THR A 35 6.99 6.58 -3.13
CA THR A 35 7.74 7.43 -2.20
C THR A 35 8.28 8.67 -2.90
N ALA A 36 8.87 8.55 -4.09
CA ALA A 36 9.42 9.68 -4.83
C ALA A 36 8.35 10.75 -5.11
N CYS A 37 7.16 10.32 -5.54
CA CYS A 37 6.01 11.19 -5.80
C CYS A 37 5.48 11.92 -4.55
N LEU A 38 5.71 11.36 -3.36
CA LEU A 38 4.79 11.53 -2.23
C LEU A 38 4.90 12.75 -1.31
N GLU A 39 5.73 13.77 -1.47
CA GLU A 39 6.00 14.79 -0.42
C GLU A 39 6.34 14.27 1.00
N VAL A 40 7.18 14.99 1.73
CA VAL A 40 7.47 14.60 3.12
C VAL A 40 6.21 14.75 3.95
N GLY A 41 5.83 13.69 4.67
CA GLY A 41 4.58 13.62 5.43
C GLY A 41 3.35 13.18 4.64
N GLY A 42 3.45 13.00 3.31
CA GLY A 42 2.39 12.45 2.49
C GLY A 42 2.13 10.97 2.78
N THR A 43 0.97 10.45 2.36
CA THR A 43 0.49 9.12 2.75
C THR A 43 0.25 8.17 1.57
N LEU A 44 0.76 6.96 1.65
CA LEU A 44 0.43 5.83 0.80
C LEU A 44 -0.64 4.98 1.47
N HIS A 45 -1.82 4.87 0.86
CA HIS A 45 -2.89 3.99 1.31
C HIS A 45 -3.04 2.79 0.37
N LEU A 46 -3.09 1.59 0.93
CA LEU A 46 -3.32 0.37 0.16
C LEU A 46 -4.42 -0.45 0.81
N ALA A 47 -5.17 -1.20 0.01
CA ALA A 47 -6.12 -2.17 0.52
C ALA A 47 -6.15 -3.42 -0.35
N THR A 48 -6.26 -4.60 0.26
CA THR A 48 -6.40 -5.87 -0.47
C THR A 48 -7.23 -6.88 0.32
N ASP A 49 -7.97 -7.73 -0.38
CA ASP A 49 -8.74 -8.85 0.19
C ASP A 49 -8.00 -10.20 0.08
N TRP A 50 -6.69 -10.17 -0.21
CA TRP A 50 -5.85 -11.36 -0.38
C TRP A 50 -4.70 -11.41 0.64
N ASP A 51 -4.78 -12.33 1.60
CA ASP A 51 -3.83 -12.43 2.72
C ASP A 51 -2.36 -12.55 2.27
N ASP A 52 -2.04 -13.40 1.28
CA ASP A 52 -0.65 -13.53 0.78
C ASP A 52 -0.12 -12.27 0.08
N TYR A 53 -1.03 -11.43 -0.42
CA TYR A 53 -0.64 -10.19 -1.10
C TYR A 53 -0.47 -9.09 -0.05
N ALA A 54 -1.34 -9.06 0.96
CA ALA A 54 -1.15 -8.20 2.13
C ALA A 54 0.21 -8.44 2.79
N ALA A 55 0.59 -9.70 3.01
CA ALA A 55 1.91 -10.05 3.55
C ALA A 55 3.06 -9.50 2.67
N GLN A 56 3.00 -9.72 1.35
CA GLN A 56 4.01 -9.15 0.43
C GLN A 56 4.02 -7.62 0.47
N MET A 57 2.86 -6.96 0.52
CA MET A 57 2.80 -5.50 0.62
C MET A 57 3.51 -5.00 1.87
N ILE A 58 3.29 -5.65 3.02
CA ILE A 58 3.98 -5.32 4.27
C ILE A 58 5.49 -5.50 4.11
N ASP A 59 5.95 -6.66 3.62
CA ASP A 59 7.38 -6.95 3.45
C ASP A 59 8.08 -5.90 2.56
N VAL A 60 7.44 -5.52 1.46
CA VAL A 60 7.98 -4.53 0.51
C VAL A 60 8.04 -3.12 1.13
N LEU A 61 7.01 -2.72 1.87
CA LEU A 61 6.90 -1.35 2.38
C LEU A 61 7.67 -1.16 3.68
N ASP A 62 7.78 -2.18 4.53
CA ASP A 62 8.61 -2.17 5.73
C ASP A 62 10.11 -2.18 5.38
N ALA A 63 10.48 -2.71 4.21
CA ALA A 63 11.85 -2.63 3.69
C ALA A 63 12.22 -1.25 3.12
N ALA A 64 11.24 -0.37 2.87
CA ALA A 64 11.49 0.96 2.32
C ALA A 64 11.91 1.96 3.42
N PRO A 65 13.15 2.50 3.40
CA PRO A 65 13.70 3.28 4.51
C PRO A 65 12.99 4.62 4.74
N ASP A 66 12.37 5.18 3.70
CA ASP A 66 11.69 6.47 3.74
C ASP A 66 10.18 6.34 3.98
N LEU A 67 9.69 5.16 4.33
CA LEU A 67 8.30 4.91 4.67
C LEU A 67 8.19 4.41 6.11
N ALA A 68 7.19 4.90 6.84
CA ALA A 68 6.82 4.37 8.15
C ALA A 68 5.31 4.16 8.22
N GLY A 69 4.87 3.00 8.70
CA GLY A 69 3.45 2.67 8.71
C GLY A 69 3.17 1.21 9.03
N GLY A 70 2.10 0.71 8.44
CA GLY A 70 1.70 -0.69 8.57
C GLY A 70 0.20 -0.88 8.39
N VAL A 71 -0.31 -1.98 8.94
CA VAL A 71 -1.75 -2.27 9.00
C VAL A 71 -2.46 -1.20 9.81
N THR A 72 -3.54 -0.66 9.24
CA THR A 72 -4.31 0.43 9.84
C THR A 72 -5.80 0.13 9.83
N ARG A 73 -6.58 1.01 10.44
CA ARG A 73 -8.03 1.02 10.27
C ARG A 73 -8.38 1.41 8.84
N ARG A 74 -9.54 0.92 8.37
CA ARG A 74 -10.06 1.18 7.02
C ARG A 74 -9.82 2.61 6.57
N ALA A 75 -9.12 2.76 5.44
CA ALA A 75 -8.92 4.07 4.85
C ALA A 75 -10.26 4.68 4.39
N GLU A 76 -10.34 6.00 4.35
CA GLU A 76 -11.50 6.72 3.83
C GLU A 76 -11.63 6.44 2.32
N ARG A 77 -12.45 5.45 1.96
CA ARG A 77 -12.69 5.03 0.58
C ARG A 77 -14.17 4.73 0.33
N PRO A 78 -14.73 5.08 -0.84
CA PRO A 78 -16.10 4.73 -1.20
C PRO A 78 -16.28 3.21 -1.15
N VAL A 79 -17.35 2.75 -0.50
CA VAL A 79 -17.71 1.32 -0.54
C VAL A 79 -18.22 1.02 -1.93
N THR A 80 -17.52 0.14 -2.65
CA THR A 80 -18.01 -0.31 -3.95
C THR A 80 -19.04 -1.43 -3.76
N PRO A 81 -19.98 -1.63 -4.71
CA PRO A 81 -20.89 -2.78 -4.68
C PRO A 81 -20.16 -4.14 -4.64
N PHE A 82 -18.94 -4.21 -5.18
CA PHE A 82 -18.08 -5.40 -5.12
C PHE A 82 -17.54 -5.66 -3.71
N GLU A 83 -17.18 -4.61 -2.97
CA GLU A 83 -16.74 -4.70 -1.57
C GLU A 83 -17.88 -5.20 -0.67
N ALA A 84 -19.11 -4.73 -0.88
CA ALA A 84 -20.28 -5.23 -0.14
C ALA A 84 -20.53 -6.73 -0.35
N LYS A 85 -20.35 -7.22 -1.58
CA LYS A 85 -20.47 -8.65 -1.91
C LYS A 85 -19.31 -9.49 -1.35
N GLY A 86 -18.09 -8.93 -1.34
CA GLY A 86 -16.91 -9.57 -0.73
C GLY A 86 -17.03 -9.72 0.78
N ILE A 87 -17.52 -8.68 1.47
CA ILE A 87 -17.78 -8.68 2.92
C ILE A 87 -18.90 -9.67 3.26
N ALA A 88 -19.99 -9.70 2.48
CA ALA A 88 -21.06 -10.69 2.64
C ALA A 88 -20.57 -12.15 2.45
N GLY A 89 -19.46 -12.34 1.73
CA GLY A 89 -18.76 -13.61 1.58
C GLY A 89 -17.67 -13.90 2.61
N GLY A 90 -17.53 -13.07 3.66
CA GLY A 90 -16.56 -13.27 4.74
C GLY A 90 -15.11 -12.91 4.41
N ARG A 91 -14.85 -12.17 3.32
CA ARG A 91 -13.49 -11.76 2.95
C ARG A 91 -12.99 -10.66 3.89
N ARG A 92 -11.86 -10.92 4.54
CA ARG A 92 -11.14 -9.90 5.32
C ARG A 92 -10.40 -8.99 4.36
N VAL A 93 -10.57 -7.69 4.54
CA VAL A 93 -9.77 -6.69 3.84
C VAL A 93 -8.68 -6.22 4.78
N VAL A 94 -7.45 -6.19 4.29
CA VAL A 94 -6.31 -5.59 4.97
C VAL A 94 -6.10 -4.20 4.39
N ASP A 95 -6.24 -3.17 5.23
CA ASP A 95 -5.92 -1.79 4.90
C ASP A 95 -4.53 -1.45 5.48
N LEU A 96 -3.67 -0.85 4.65
CA LEU A 96 -2.31 -0.44 4.99
C LEU A 96 -2.18 1.08 4.78
N ALA A 97 -1.46 1.75 5.69
CA ALA A 97 -1.12 3.15 5.55
C ALA A 97 0.34 3.39 5.92
N TYR A 98 1.09 4.00 5.00
CA TYR A 98 2.48 4.39 5.19
C TYR A 98 2.66 5.87 4.94
N ARG A 99 3.45 6.53 5.78
CA ARG A 99 3.79 7.93 5.67
C ARG A 99 5.21 8.06 5.15
N ARG A 100 5.41 8.97 4.19
CA ARG A 100 6.74 9.33 3.73
C ARG A 100 7.47 10.12 4.81
N LEU A 101 8.64 9.65 5.20
CA LEU A 101 9.55 10.32 6.10
C LEU A 101 10.34 11.41 5.38
N ALA A 102 10.88 12.37 6.14
CA ALA A 102 11.95 13.20 5.63
C ALA A 102 13.16 12.28 5.37
N PRO A 103 13.84 12.40 4.22
CA PRO A 103 15.12 11.70 4.05
C PRO A 103 16.01 12.09 5.23
N GLY A 104 16.56 11.08 5.90
CA GLY A 104 17.26 11.22 7.18
C GLY A 104 18.10 12.49 7.22
N GLY A 105 17.65 13.46 8.00
CA GLY A 105 18.43 14.65 8.30
C GLY A 105 19.65 14.21 9.07
N GLY A 106 20.75 13.93 8.36
CA GLY A 106 22.07 14.17 8.90
C GLY A 106 22.06 15.62 9.38
N MET A 107 22.07 15.80 10.70
CA MET A 107 22.35 17.08 11.32
C MET A 107 23.70 17.57 10.76
N PRO A 108 23.86 18.84 10.33
CA PRO A 108 25.19 19.44 10.32
C PRO A 108 25.75 19.54 11.75
#